data_AF-A0A3B9FN26-F1
#
_entry.id   AF-A0A3B9FN26-F1
#
_cell.length_a   1.000
_cell.length_b   1.000
_cell.length_c   1.000
_cell.angle_alpha   90.00
_cell.angle_beta   90.00
_cell.angle_gamma   90.00
#
_symmetry.space_group_name_H-M   'P 1'
#
loop_
_entity.id
_entity.type
_entity.pdbx_description
1 polymer ?
#
loop_
_entity_poly.entity_id
_entity_poly.type
_entity_poly.pdbx_seq_one_letter_code
_entity_poly.pdbx_strand_id
1 'polypeptide(L)'
;GIYCYDLRKFLRSNAGTCFNQKPIVRKGDKVKVGQALADGACTDQGELALGRNVLVAFMPWKGYNFEDAILISEKMIKDDVYTSIHIEEFEVTARDTKLGPEEITRDIPNAGEEALRNLDHLGVVRIGAEVKPGDILVGKITPKSETDLAPEEKLLRAIFGEKAADVKDSSLKVPSGTQGIVMDIKVSSRTDAEQEKLSPSDFRRQMKQIKEDFRNQTEELRAQLTESLSNILLGEKIPLNVTNSETGDVIIPSNRKITKTLLRRLASVHRYIEIPPSPVRIKVFEIIESYESKFNDLEDDRDRKIEAIEQGDSIDQGAIKNVRVFVAKKQKMRVGDKMAGRHGNKGVVAKIVAEEDMPFLPDGTPIQICLNPLGVPSRMNVGQVLETHLGWACNKLGLKVATPIFDGISENRIQEYLKEAELPDTGKTILHDGCTGEPFYQKIVVGYMYMLKLNHLVSSKIHARAVGPYSLITQQPLGGKAQYGGQRFGEMEVWALEAYGAAYTLQEILTVKSDDVAGRTKIYESLVKGDNSLQAGTPQSFNVLMKEMQSLCLDIRVLAEDTL
;
A
#
# COMPACT_ATOMS: atom_id res chain seq x y z
N GLY A 1 27.88 14.93 -20.18
CA GLY A 1 27.11 15.68 -19.17
C GLY A 1 26.91 14.83 -17.94
N ILE A 2 26.58 15.46 -16.82
CA ILE A 2 26.14 14.77 -15.59
C ILE A 2 24.62 14.61 -15.70
N TYR A 3 24.11 13.42 -15.42
CA TYR A 3 22.68 13.12 -15.40
C TYR A 3 22.26 12.77 -13.97
N CYS A 4 21.21 13.42 -13.48
CA CYS A 4 20.66 13.19 -12.15
C CYS A 4 19.34 12.41 -12.28
N TYR A 5 19.19 11.35 -11.48
CA TYR A 5 18.00 10.51 -11.46
C TYR A 5 17.46 10.41 -10.03
N ASP A 6 16.29 11.00 -9.77
CA ASP A 6 15.64 10.92 -8.48
C ASP A 6 14.97 9.57 -8.26
N LEU A 7 15.29 8.93 -7.14
CA LEU A 7 14.71 7.64 -6.78
C LEU A 7 13.41 7.83 -6.02
N ARG A 8 12.39 7.07 -6.43
CA ARG A 8 11.10 7.00 -5.75
C ARG A 8 11.21 6.13 -4.50
N LYS A 9 10.91 6.71 -3.33
CA LYS A 9 11.01 6.03 -2.03
C LYS A 9 9.63 5.90 -1.38
N PHE A 10 9.30 4.67 -0.96
CA PHE A 10 8.10 4.36 -0.16
C PHE A 10 6.79 4.95 -0.71
N LEU A 11 6.59 4.91 -2.02
CA LEU A 11 5.35 5.37 -2.65
C LEU A 11 4.26 4.30 -2.54
N ARG A 12 3.02 4.74 -2.31
CA ARG A 12 1.84 3.87 -2.36
C ARG A 12 1.50 3.53 -3.82
N SER A 13 1.22 2.26 -4.09
CA SER A 13 0.63 1.82 -5.36
C SER A 13 -0.90 1.81 -5.29
N ASN A 14 -1.56 1.73 -6.44
CA ASN A 14 -3.03 1.62 -6.51
C ASN A 14 -3.59 0.41 -5.74
N ALA A 15 -2.82 -0.69 -5.65
CA ALA A 15 -3.19 -1.88 -4.91
C ALA A 15 -2.86 -1.79 -3.40
N GLY A 16 -2.41 -0.62 -2.92
CA GLY A 16 -1.97 -0.39 -1.54
C GLY A 16 -0.64 -1.07 -1.18
N THR A 17 0.18 -1.42 -2.18
CA THR A 17 1.54 -1.95 -1.96
C THR A 17 2.58 -0.84 -1.94
N CYS A 18 3.78 -1.14 -1.46
CA CYS A 18 4.90 -0.21 -1.42
C CYS A 18 5.75 -0.30 -2.70
N PHE A 19 5.93 0.83 -3.38
CA PHE A 19 6.89 1.02 -4.45
C PHE A 19 8.12 1.73 -3.92
N ASN A 20 9.29 1.10 -4.05
CA ASN A 20 10.54 1.60 -3.49
C ASN A 20 11.70 1.26 -4.41
N GLN A 21 12.44 2.28 -4.85
CA GLN A 21 13.63 2.11 -5.67
C GLN A 21 14.90 2.03 -4.82
N LYS A 22 15.83 1.15 -5.20
CA LYS A 22 17.13 0.96 -4.55
C LYS A 22 18.24 1.05 -5.59
N PRO A 23 19.29 1.85 -5.36
CA PRO A 23 20.41 1.91 -6.29
C PRO A 23 21.14 0.56 -6.33
N ILE A 24 21.53 0.14 -7.54
CA ILE A 24 22.32 -1.07 -7.79
C ILE A 24 23.80 -0.71 -7.91
N VAL A 25 24.08 0.40 -8.61
CA VAL A 25 25.43 0.87 -8.89
C VAL A 25 26.06 1.54 -7.68
N ARG A 26 27.39 1.44 -7.58
CA ARG A 26 28.20 2.08 -6.55
C ARG A 26 28.99 3.25 -7.16
N LYS A 27 29.41 4.17 -6.30
CA LYS A 27 30.23 5.31 -6.71
C LYS A 27 31.54 4.81 -7.32
N GLY A 28 31.81 5.17 -8.57
CA GLY A 28 33.01 4.78 -9.32
C GLY A 28 32.78 3.68 -10.36
N ASP A 29 31.61 3.06 -10.38
CA ASP A 29 31.27 2.05 -11.39
C ASP A 29 31.14 2.68 -12.79
N LYS A 30 31.69 2.02 -13.80
CA LYS A 30 31.50 2.40 -15.21
C LYS A 30 30.20 1.79 -15.71
N VAL A 31 29.25 2.63 -16.10
CA VAL A 31 27.94 2.22 -16.60
C VAL A 31 27.82 2.35 -18.12
N LYS A 32 26.98 1.53 -18.74
CA LYS A 32 26.66 1.60 -20.18
C LYS A 32 25.24 2.10 -20.41
N VAL A 33 24.99 2.67 -21.58
CA VAL A 33 23.63 3.05 -22.02
C VAL A 33 22.74 1.79 -22.02
N GLY A 34 21.58 1.87 -21.37
CA GLY A 34 20.64 0.74 -21.21
C GLY A 34 20.88 -0.12 -19.97
N GLN A 35 21.94 0.11 -19.19
CA GLN A 35 22.16 -0.60 -17.93
C GLN A 35 21.22 -0.08 -16.83
N ALA A 36 20.60 -0.99 -16.07
CA ALA A 36 19.80 -0.65 -14.90
C ALA A 36 20.68 -0.01 -13.82
N LEU A 37 20.30 1.18 -13.35
CA LEU A 37 21.01 1.91 -12.29
C LEU A 37 20.38 1.67 -10.90
N ALA A 38 19.08 1.37 -10.87
CA ALA A 38 18.32 1.12 -9.65
C ALA A 38 17.26 0.05 -9.89
N ASP A 39 17.06 -0.82 -8.90
CA ASP A 39 15.97 -1.78 -8.86
C ASP A 39 14.69 -1.11 -8.37
N GLY A 40 13.56 -1.49 -8.97
CA GLY A 40 12.22 -1.07 -8.54
C GLY A 40 11.59 -2.03 -7.54
N ALA A 41 10.26 -1.97 -7.46
CA ALA A 41 9.51 -2.98 -6.73
C ALA A 41 9.58 -4.33 -7.47
N CYS A 42 9.86 -5.41 -6.74
CA CYS A 42 9.95 -6.76 -7.28
C CYS A 42 10.98 -6.92 -8.42
N THR A 43 12.14 -6.25 -8.30
CA THR A 43 13.29 -6.38 -9.21
C THR A 43 14.54 -6.65 -8.38
N ASP A 44 15.45 -7.47 -8.90
CA ASP A 44 16.76 -7.73 -8.31
C ASP A 44 17.83 -7.75 -9.41
N GLN A 45 18.81 -6.84 -9.33
CA GLN A 45 19.88 -6.67 -10.33
C GLN A 45 19.35 -6.49 -11.78
N GLY A 46 18.22 -5.80 -11.94
CA GLY A 46 17.57 -5.60 -13.25
C GLY A 46 16.75 -6.79 -13.75
N GLU A 47 16.65 -7.89 -12.99
CA GLU A 47 15.80 -9.04 -13.30
C GLU A 47 14.49 -9.01 -12.50
N LEU A 48 13.41 -9.53 -13.09
CA LEU A 48 12.10 -9.60 -12.42
C LEU A 48 12.14 -10.61 -11.25
N ALA A 49 11.84 -10.14 -10.04
CA ALA A 49 11.87 -10.93 -8.80
C ALA A 49 10.56 -10.79 -8.01
N LEU A 50 9.52 -11.54 -8.40
CA LEU A 50 8.17 -11.53 -7.81
C LEU A 50 8.01 -12.35 -6.51
N GLY A 51 8.93 -13.27 -6.24
CA GLY A 51 8.84 -14.29 -5.21
C GLY A 51 10.22 -14.76 -4.76
N ARG A 52 10.28 -15.96 -4.19
CA ARG A 52 11.51 -16.51 -3.57
C ARG A 52 11.69 -17.97 -3.98
N ASN A 53 12.94 -18.35 -4.23
CA ASN A 53 13.32 -19.76 -4.34
C ASN A 53 13.30 -20.37 -2.95
N VAL A 54 12.53 -21.45 -2.77
CA VAL A 54 12.37 -22.11 -1.47
C VAL A 54 12.53 -23.61 -1.61
N LEU A 55 13.09 -24.24 -0.58
CA LEU A 55 13.27 -25.68 -0.49
C LEU A 55 11.92 -26.36 -0.22
N VAL A 56 11.43 -27.10 -1.20
CA VAL A 56 10.15 -27.77 -1.19
C VAL A 56 10.34 -29.29 -1.12
N ALA A 57 9.46 -29.96 -0.37
CA ALA A 57 9.29 -31.41 -0.45
C ALA A 57 7.87 -31.78 -0.92
N PHE A 58 7.75 -32.74 -1.83
CA PHE A 58 6.47 -33.29 -2.28
C PHE A 58 6.11 -34.54 -1.47
N MET A 59 5.42 -34.35 -0.36
CA MET A 59 4.97 -35.43 0.52
C MET A 59 3.72 -35.03 1.29
N PRO A 60 2.79 -35.95 1.59
CA PRO A 60 1.73 -35.68 2.55
C PRO A 60 2.34 -35.52 3.95
N TRP A 61 1.84 -34.54 4.73
CA TRP A 61 2.33 -34.30 6.09
C TRP A 61 1.20 -34.12 7.08
N LYS A 62 0.92 -35.16 7.88
CA LYS A 62 -0.07 -35.17 8.99
C LYS A 62 -1.44 -34.58 8.62
N GLY A 63 -1.83 -34.65 7.33
CA GLY A 63 -3.07 -34.03 6.81
C GLY A 63 -3.05 -32.50 6.67
N TYR A 64 -1.98 -31.81 7.06
CA TYR A 64 -1.91 -30.34 7.02
C TYR A 64 -1.75 -29.77 5.61
N ASN A 65 -1.33 -30.58 4.65
CA ASN A 65 -1.32 -30.24 3.24
C ASN A 65 -2.39 -31.04 2.45
N PHE A 66 -3.54 -31.31 3.08
CA PHE A 66 -4.69 -31.89 2.40
C PHE A 66 -5.20 -30.96 1.28
N GLU A 67 -5.62 -31.55 0.16
CA GLU A 67 -5.94 -30.84 -1.08
C GLU A 67 -4.81 -29.87 -1.51
N ASP A 68 -5.10 -28.56 -1.48
CA ASP A 68 -4.22 -27.47 -1.89
C ASP A 68 -3.66 -26.70 -0.68
N ALA A 69 -3.76 -27.25 0.52
CA ALA A 69 -3.17 -26.66 1.70
C ALA A 69 -1.62 -26.70 1.62
N ILE A 70 -1.00 -25.61 2.06
CA ILE A 70 0.46 -25.45 2.08
C ILE A 70 0.93 -25.43 3.52
N LEU A 71 1.96 -26.22 3.80
CA LEU A 71 2.71 -26.16 5.05
C LEU A 71 3.92 -25.25 4.87
N ILE A 72 4.17 -24.38 5.84
CA ILE A 72 5.35 -23.51 5.82
C ILE A 72 6.14 -23.64 7.13
N SER A 73 7.46 -23.64 7.03
CA SER A 73 8.35 -23.60 8.18
C SER A 73 8.32 -22.22 8.84
N GLU A 74 8.38 -22.19 10.17
CA GLU A 74 8.50 -20.97 10.98
C GLU A 74 9.76 -20.17 10.61
N LYS A 75 10.83 -20.84 10.16
CA LYS A 75 12.05 -20.21 9.67
C LYS A 75 11.77 -19.13 8.62
N MET A 76 10.85 -19.40 7.71
CA MET A 76 10.46 -18.48 6.63
C MET A 76 9.84 -17.17 7.15
N ILE A 77 9.26 -17.21 8.36
CA ILE A 77 8.66 -16.06 9.02
C ILE A 77 9.71 -15.33 9.86
N LYS A 78 10.61 -16.06 10.52
CA LYS A 78 11.75 -15.49 11.25
C LYS A 78 12.66 -14.69 10.31
N ASP A 79 12.94 -15.23 9.13
CA ASP A 79 13.79 -14.61 8.10
C ASP A 79 13.05 -13.53 7.27
N ASP A 80 11.79 -13.21 7.61
CA ASP A 80 10.93 -12.22 6.93
C ASP A 80 10.84 -12.41 5.40
N VAL A 81 10.93 -13.65 4.92
CA VAL A 81 11.07 -13.99 3.49
C VAL A 81 9.89 -13.51 2.65
N TYR A 82 8.67 -13.63 3.19
CA TYR A 82 7.41 -13.23 2.56
C TYR A 82 6.73 -12.04 3.27
N THR A 83 7.51 -11.23 4.00
CA THR A 83 7.00 -10.02 4.64
C THR A 83 6.87 -8.90 3.61
N SER A 84 5.67 -8.36 3.44
CA SER A 84 5.37 -7.28 2.49
C SER A 84 5.06 -5.97 3.21
N ILE A 85 5.35 -4.83 2.57
CA ILE A 85 4.97 -3.51 3.07
C ILE A 85 3.73 -3.05 2.32
N HIS A 86 2.68 -2.72 3.05
CA HIS A 86 1.45 -2.15 2.52
C HIS A 86 1.29 -0.74 3.06
N ILE A 87 0.79 0.17 2.23
CA ILE A 87 0.55 1.56 2.58
C ILE A 87 -0.95 1.81 2.38
N GLU A 88 -1.64 2.01 3.49
CA GLU A 88 -3.06 2.35 3.52
C GLU A 88 -3.20 3.87 3.61
N GLU A 89 -4.19 4.40 2.89
CA GLU A 89 -4.51 5.82 2.87
C GLU A 89 -5.87 5.99 3.55
N PHE A 90 -5.90 6.85 4.56
CA PHE A 90 -7.12 7.24 5.25
C PHE A 90 -7.35 8.73 5.01
N GLU A 91 -8.56 9.09 4.62
CA GLU A 91 -8.93 10.45 4.28
C GLU A 91 -10.11 10.89 5.13
N VAL A 92 -10.04 12.12 5.65
CA VAL A 92 -11.18 12.78 6.30
C VAL A 92 -11.28 14.21 5.82
N THR A 93 -12.51 14.60 5.50
CA THR A 93 -12.83 15.95 5.06
C THR A 93 -13.71 16.63 6.10
N ALA A 94 -13.29 17.82 6.55
CA ALA A 94 -14.11 18.75 7.30
C ALA A 94 -14.91 19.61 6.31
N ARG A 95 -16.23 19.65 6.48
CA ARG A 95 -17.15 20.33 5.57
C ARG A 95 -17.91 21.42 6.29
N ASP A 96 -18.33 22.41 5.53
CA ASP A 96 -19.28 23.39 6.03
C ASP A 96 -20.69 22.78 6.03
N THR A 97 -21.36 22.78 7.19
CA THR A 97 -22.69 22.21 7.35
C THR A 97 -23.70 23.31 7.67
N LYS A 98 -24.99 23.02 7.48
CA LYS A 98 -26.06 23.99 7.81
C LYS A 98 -26.07 24.42 9.28
N LEU A 99 -25.53 23.60 10.18
CA LEU A 99 -25.48 23.88 11.62
C LEU A 99 -24.18 24.59 12.04
N GLY A 100 -23.24 24.76 11.10
CA GLY A 100 -21.93 25.32 11.34
C GLY A 100 -20.82 24.51 10.67
N PRO A 101 -19.60 25.07 10.61
CA PRO A 101 -18.45 24.37 10.05
C PRO A 101 -18.03 23.19 10.94
N GLU A 102 -17.63 22.09 10.31
CA GLU A 102 -16.90 21.03 11.01
C GLU A 102 -15.45 21.47 11.25
N GLU A 103 -14.92 21.16 12.42
CA GLU A 103 -13.57 21.58 12.82
C GLU A 103 -12.69 20.36 13.06
N ILE A 104 -11.41 20.49 12.68
CA ILE A 104 -10.36 19.52 13.01
C ILE A 104 -9.63 20.06 14.24
N THR A 105 -9.76 19.35 15.36
CA THR A 105 -9.21 19.78 16.65
C THR A 105 -8.85 18.59 17.52
N ARG A 106 -7.95 18.83 18.48
CA ARG A 106 -7.60 17.88 19.54
C ARG A 106 -8.67 17.82 20.64
N ASP A 107 -9.50 18.84 20.76
CA ASP A 107 -10.52 18.96 21.81
C ASP A 107 -11.78 18.15 21.46
N ILE A 108 -11.66 16.83 21.63
CA ILE A 108 -12.71 15.87 21.28
C ILE A 108 -13.53 15.52 22.53
N PRO A 109 -14.87 15.64 22.49
CA PRO A 109 -15.71 15.31 23.65
C PRO A 109 -15.58 13.83 24.02
N ASN A 110 -15.51 13.55 25.32
CA ASN A 110 -15.41 12.19 25.89
C ASN A 110 -14.17 11.38 25.47
N ALA A 111 -13.14 12.01 24.90
CA ALA A 111 -11.87 11.38 24.60
C ALA A 111 -10.92 11.49 25.80
N GLY A 112 -10.41 10.35 26.29
CA GLY A 112 -9.41 10.33 27.36
C GLY A 112 -8.00 10.75 26.87
N GLU A 113 -7.12 11.12 27.80
CA GLU A 113 -5.75 11.55 27.47
C GLU A 113 -4.95 10.51 26.67
N GLU A 114 -5.21 9.22 26.89
CA GLU A 114 -4.56 8.12 26.17
C GLU A 114 -4.88 8.15 24.66
N ALA A 115 -6.14 8.42 24.31
CA ALA A 115 -6.58 8.53 22.91
C ALA A 115 -5.99 9.78 22.22
N LEU A 116 -5.76 10.85 22.99
CA LEU A 116 -5.21 12.11 22.49
C LEU A 116 -3.68 12.15 22.48
N ARG A 117 -3.00 11.11 22.99
CA ARG A 117 -1.53 11.07 23.15
C ARG A 117 -0.76 11.25 21.85
N ASN A 118 -1.29 10.71 20.75
CA ASN A 118 -0.62 10.71 19.45
C ASN A 118 -1.03 11.90 18.56
N LEU A 119 -2.02 12.69 18.98
CA LEU A 119 -2.48 13.87 18.25
C LEU A 119 -1.62 15.10 18.60
N ASP A 120 -1.34 15.90 17.59
CA ASP A 120 -0.74 17.21 17.74
C ASP A 120 -1.77 18.26 18.21
N HIS A 121 -1.33 19.50 18.34
CA HIS A 121 -2.16 20.63 18.74
C HIS A 121 -3.27 20.96 17.71
N LEU A 122 -3.15 20.50 16.47
CA LEU A 122 -4.15 20.68 15.41
C LEU A 122 -5.14 19.52 15.35
N GLY A 123 -5.00 18.51 16.23
CA GLY A 123 -5.84 17.32 16.21
C GLY A 123 -5.45 16.30 15.13
N VAL A 124 -4.24 16.37 14.58
CA VAL A 124 -3.74 15.42 13.58
C VAL A 124 -2.67 14.52 14.20
N VAL A 125 -2.68 13.23 13.85
CA VAL A 125 -1.66 12.28 14.34
C VAL A 125 -0.25 12.72 13.94
N ARG A 126 0.76 12.48 14.76
CA ARG A 126 2.16 12.75 14.40
C ARG A 126 2.74 11.71 13.43
N ILE A 127 3.62 12.15 12.52
CA ILE A 127 4.42 11.26 11.68
C ILE A 127 5.33 10.40 12.56
N GLY A 128 5.41 9.10 12.26
CA GLY A 128 6.16 8.12 13.03
C GLY A 128 5.41 7.52 14.22
N ALA A 129 4.17 7.93 14.49
CA ALA A 129 3.35 7.28 15.51
C ALA A 129 3.00 5.83 15.12
N GLU A 130 3.16 4.91 16.06
CA GLU A 130 2.55 3.59 15.97
C GLU A 130 1.09 3.67 16.38
N VAL A 131 0.21 3.23 15.49
CA VAL A 131 -1.24 3.30 15.65
C VAL A 131 -1.87 1.91 15.64
N LYS A 132 -2.87 1.72 16.49
CA LYS A 132 -3.64 0.49 16.67
C LYS A 132 -5.11 0.72 16.33
N PRO A 133 -5.89 -0.35 16.09
CA PRO A 133 -7.33 -0.23 15.88
C PRO A 133 -8.02 0.59 16.98
N GLY A 134 -8.81 1.58 16.60
CA GLY A 134 -9.50 2.49 17.52
C GLY A 134 -8.77 3.78 17.86
N ASP A 135 -7.46 3.87 17.60
CA ASP A 135 -6.71 5.12 17.79
C ASP A 135 -7.23 6.21 16.84
N ILE A 136 -7.20 7.46 17.30
CA ILE A 136 -7.63 8.62 16.53
C ILE A 136 -6.49 9.06 15.62
N LEU A 137 -6.72 9.05 14.30
CA LEU A 137 -5.78 9.58 13.31
C LEU A 137 -5.98 11.08 13.12
N VAL A 138 -7.23 11.53 13.09
CA VAL A 138 -7.59 12.94 12.93
C VAL A 138 -8.82 13.21 13.78
N GLY A 139 -8.67 14.10 14.74
CA GLY A 139 -9.74 14.62 15.58
C GLY A 139 -10.65 15.52 14.78
N LYS A 140 -11.94 15.16 14.70
CA LYS A 140 -12.94 15.92 13.97
C LYS A 140 -14.19 16.05 14.82
N ILE A 141 -14.69 17.27 14.92
CA ILE A 141 -15.93 17.59 15.61
C ILE A 141 -16.96 18.12 14.62
N THR A 142 -18.21 17.67 14.78
CA THR A 142 -19.34 18.16 13.98
C THR A 142 -20.34 18.84 14.91
N PRO A 143 -20.76 20.09 14.64
CA PRO A 143 -21.78 20.76 15.44
C PRO A 143 -23.09 19.97 15.39
N LYS A 144 -23.73 19.81 16.55
CA LYS A 144 -24.98 19.06 16.71
C LYS A 144 -26.07 20.03 17.15
N SER A 145 -27.26 19.88 16.59
CA SER A 145 -28.44 20.57 17.13
C SER A 145 -28.78 20.05 18.52
N GLU A 146 -29.28 20.90 19.41
CA GLU A 146 -29.85 20.45 20.66
C GLU A 146 -30.97 19.44 20.39
N THR A 147 -30.79 18.23 20.89
CA THR A 147 -31.80 17.17 20.84
C THR A 147 -32.49 17.11 22.18
N ASP A 148 -33.82 17.05 22.18
CA ASP A 148 -34.59 16.75 23.39
C ASP A 148 -34.18 15.40 23.95
N LEU A 149 -33.48 15.44 25.10
CA LEU A 149 -33.05 14.25 25.81
C LEU A 149 -34.24 13.59 26.52
N ALA A 150 -34.17 12.27 26.69
CA ALA A 150 -35.13 11.54 27.51
C ALA A 150 -35.08 12.04 28.97
N PRO A 151 -36.20 11.96 29.73
CA PRO A 151 -36.24 12.38 31.14
C PRO A 151 -35.12 11.77 31.99
N GLU A 152 -34.75 10.52 31.71
CA GLU A 152 -33.68 9.78 32.37
C GLU A 152 -32.30 10.38 32.09
N GLU A 153 -32.00 10.73 30.84
CA GLU A 153 -30.76 11.41 30.46
C GLU A 153 -30.68 12.83 31.02
N LYS A 154 -31.83 13.54 31.06
CA LYS A 154 -31.92 14.86 31.71
C LYS A 154 -31.60 14.77 33.20
N LEU A 155 -32.12 13.75 33.88
CA LEU A 155 -31.84 13.50 35.29
C LEU A 155 -30.36 13.15 35.53
N LEU A 156 -29.78 12.26 34.72
CA LEU A 156 -28.36 11.91 34.82
C LEU A 156 -27.46 13.13 34.66
N ARG A 157 -27.73 14.00 33.67
CA ARG A 157 -26.99 15.25 33.50
C ARG A 157 -27.15 16.20 34.68
N ALA A 158 -28.35 16.30 35.25
CA ALA A 158 -28.58 17.12 36.43
C ALA A 158 -27.81 16.60 37.66
N ILE A 159 -27.67 15.28 37.80
CA ILE A 159 -26.92 14.65 38.90
C ILE A 159 -25.42 14.82 38.73
N PHE A 160 -24.88 14.53 37.55
CA PHE A 160 -23.42 14.55 37.29
C PHE A 160 -22.88 15.92 36.90
N GLY A 161 -23.75 16.90 36.64
CA GLY A 161 -23.35 18.24 36.20
C GLY A 161 -22.66 18.26 34.84
N GLU A 162 -22.74 17.17 34.07
CA GLU A 162 -22.15 17.07 32.73
C GLU A 162 -22.90 17.99 31.77
N LYS A 163 -22.21 19.03 31.29
CA LYS A 163 -22.74 19.90 30.25
C LYS A 163 -22.95 19.11 28.96
N ALA A 164 -24.00 19.44 28.23
CA ALA A 164 -24.15 18.98 26.86
C ALA A 164 -22.90 19.38 26.07
N ALA A 165 -22.24 18.42 25.43
CA ALA A 165 -21.33 18.78 24.35
C ALA A 165 -22.20 19.18 23.15
N ASP A 166 -22.11 20.44 22.73
CA ASP A 166 -22.78 20.97 21.53
C ASP A 166 -22.20 20.39 20.23
N VAL A 167 -21.15 19.57 20.36
CA VAL A 167 -20.44 18.93 19.27
C VAL A 167 -20.41 17.42 19.43
N LYS A 168 -20.42 16.73 18.28
CA LYS A 168 -20.30 15.27 18.19
C LYS A 168 -18.90 14.90 17.68
N ASP A 169 -18.31 13.86 18.28
CA ASP A 169 -17.11 13.21 17.75
C ASP A 169 -17.42 12.55 16.38
N SER A 170 -16.81 13.07 15.32
CA SER A 170 -16.83 12.52 13.96
C SER A 170 -15.40 12.21 13.46
N SER A 171 -14.48 12.00 14.41
CA SER A 171 -13.05 11.77 14.17
C SER A 171 -12.77 10.53 13.31
N LEU A 172 -11.69 10.62 12.55
CA LEU A 172 -11.15 9.51 11.79
C LEU A 172 -10.38 8.58 12.73
N LYS A 173 -10.88 7.35 12.89
CA LYS A 173 -10.25 6.31 13.72
C LYS A 173 -9.65 5.22 12.86
N VAL A 174 -8.58 4.59 13.35
CA VAL A 174 -7.97 3.43 12.68
C VAL A 174 -8.99 2.28 12.63
N PRO A 175 -9.31 1.74 11.44
CA PRO A 175 -10.26 0.64 11.32
C PRO A 175 -9.81 -0.62 12.08
N SER A 176 -10.79 -1.45 12.44
CA SER A 176 -10.54 -2.76 13.04
C SER A 176 -9.62 -3.61 12.16
N GLY A 177 -8.53 -4.14 12.74
CA GLY A 177 -7.59 -5.02 12.05
C GLY A 177 -6.47 -4.31 11.27
N THR A 178 -6.46 -2.98 11.23
CA THR A 178 -5.30 -2.22 10.72
C THR A 178 -4.41 -1.79 11.89
N GLN A 179 -3.11 -2.00 11.73
CA GLN A 179 -2.08 -1.49 12.63
C GLN A 179 -0.85 -1.11 11.80
N GLY A 180 -0.11 -0.09 12.21
CA GLY A 180 1.04 0.35 11.45
C GLY A 180 1.67 1.62 11.99
N ILE A 181 2.57 2.19 11.21
CA ILE A 181 3.28 3.42 11.51
C ILE A 181 2.78 4.49 10.55
N VAL A 182 2.46 5.67 11.08
CA VAL A 182 2.14 6.84 10.25
C VAL A 182 3.38 7.26 9.48
N MET A 183 3.33 7.15 8.16
CA MET A 183 4.46 7.40 7.28
C MET A 183 4.49 8.85 6.79
N ASP A 184 3.33 9.35 6.37
CA ASP A 184 3.20 10.68 5.79
C ASP A 184 1.78 11.21 6.01
N ILE A 185 1.65 12.54 6.02
CA ILE A 185 0.38 13.23 6.23
C ILE A 185 0.30 14.40 5.26
N LYS A 186 -0.78 14.46 4.52
CA LYS A 186 -1.07 15.55 3.58
C LYS A 186 -2.31 16.27 4.04
N VAL A 187 -2.16 17.56 4.29
CA VAL A 187 -3.25 18.46 4.66
C VAL A 187 -3.47 19.42 3.50
N SER A 188 -4.68 19.45 2.96
CA SER A 188 -5.14 20.47 2.02
C SER A 188 -6.23 21.31 2.66
N SER A 189 -6.13 22.63 2.55
CA SER A 189 -7.11 23.59 3.09
C SER A 189 -7.60 24.52 1.99
N ARG A 190 -8.83 25.00 2.13
CA ARG A 190 -9.41 25.97 1.20
C ARG A 190 -8.85 27.35 1.49
N THR A 191 -8.35 28.02 0.46
CA THR A 191 -7.64 29.32 0.53
C THR A 191 -8.51 30.49 1.00
N ASP A 192 -9.84 30.34 1.03
CA ASP A 192 -10.82 31.40 1.31
C ASP A 192 -11.11 31.62 2.80
N ALA A 193 -10.67 30.73 3.71
CA ALA A 193 -10.82 30.94 5.15
C ALA A 193 -9.59 31.71 5.68
N GLU A 194 -9.80 32.91 6.21
CA GLU A 194 -8.79 33.89 6.65
C GLU A 194 -7.79 33.42 7.74
N GLN A 195 -7.64 32.12 8.05
CA GLN A 195 -6.79 31.68 9.16
C GLN A 195 -5.77 30.58 8.93
N GLU A 196 -5.73 29.84 7.82
CA GLU A 196 -4.71 28.77 7.71
C GLU A 196 -4.10 28.65 6.31
N LYS A 197 -3.29 29.67 5.94
CA LYS A 197 -2.11 29.42 5.11
C LYS A 197 -1.24 28.41 5.87
N LEU A 198 -0.51 27.52 5.16
CA LEU A 198 0.62 26.75 5.72
C LEU A 198 1.31 27.57 6.80
N SER A 199 1.63 26.98 7.96
CA SER A 199 2.33 27.69 9.04
C SER A 199 3.38 28.60 8.40
N PRO A 200 3.44 29.90 8.72
CA PRO A 200 4.38 30.82 8.10
C PRO A 200 5.82 30.29 8.15
N SER A 201 6.13 29.39 9.09
CA SER A 201 7.39 28.65 9.15
C SER A 201 7.52 27.56 8.07
N ASP A 202 6.51 26.73 7.84
CA ASP A 202 6.55 25.60 6.89
C ASP A 202 6.47 26.08 5.44
N PHE A 203 5.64 27.08 5.15
CA PHE A 203 5.63 27.74 3.84
C PHE A 203 6.99 28.37 3.54
N ARG A 204 7.57 29.11 4.51
CA ARG A 204 8.93 29.65 4.38
C ARG A 204 9.98 28.55 4.24
N ARG A 205 9.83 27.41 4.93
CA ARG A 205 10.77 26.29 4.86
C ARG A 205 10.74 25.66 3.46
N GLN A 206 9.57 25.32 2.93
CA GLN A 206 9.41 24.75 1.60
C GLN A 206 9.88 25.73 0.51
N MET A 207 9.49 27.00 0.62
CA MET A 207 9.92 28.03 -0.34
C MET A 207 11.43 28.28 -0.26
N LYS A 208 12.02 28.24 0.94
CA LYS A 208 13.48 28.30 1.12
C LYS A 208 14.16 27.09 0.49
N GLN A 209 13.61 25.90 0.70
CA GLN A 209 14.15 24.66 0.14
C GLN A 209 14.12 24.68 -1.39
N ILE A 210 13.02 25.11 -2.01
CA ILE A 210 12.94 25.27 -3.48
C ILE A 210 13.95 26.29 -3.99
N LYS A 211 14.10 27.44 -3.30
CA LYS A 211 15.10 28.46 -3.68
C LYS A 211 16.53 27.95 -3.53
N GLU A 212 16.79 27.16 -2.49
CA GLU A 212 18.09 26.57 -2.20
C GLU A 212 18.44 25.47 -3.22
N ASP A 213 17.48 24.60 -3.55
CA ASP A 213 17.61 23.57 -4.57
C ASP A 213 17.85 24.19 -5.96
N PHE A 214 17.04 25.20 -6.34
CA PHE A 214 17.23 25.94 -7.60
C PHE A 214 18.60 26.61 -7.66
N ARG A 215 19.05 27.23 -6.57
CA ARG A 215 20.37 27.85 -6.49
C ARG A 215 21.48 26.82 -6.68
N ASN A 216 21.40 25.68 -5.99
CA ASN A 216 22.39 24.60 -6.08
C ASN A 216 22.45 24.04 -7.51
N GLN A 217 21.31 23.76 -8.13
CA GLN A 217 21.22 23.28 -9.51
C GLN A 217 21.76 24.31 -10.52
N THR A 218 21.46 25.59 -10.31
CA THR A 218 21.98 26.68 -11.15
C THR A 218 23.49 26.82 -11.04
N GLU A 219 24.05 26.73 -9.83
CA GLU A 219 25.50 26.77 -9.61
C GLU A 219 26.20 25.55 -10.24
N GLU A 220 25.58 24.37 -10.17
CA GLU A 220 26.10 23.16 -10.80
C GLU A 220 26.11 23.27 -12.34
N LEU A 221 25.02 23.74 -12.96
CA LEU A 221 24.98 23.99 -14.40
C LEU A 221 25.99 25.06 -14.85
N ARG A 222 26.19 26.12 -14.06
CA ARG A 222 27.23 27.12 -14.32
C ARG A 222 28.63 26.52 -14.24
N ALA A 223 28.88 25.60 -13.31
CA ALA A 223 30.14 24.90 -13.22
C ALA A 223 30.38 24.00 -14.44
N GLN A 224 29.35 23.28 -14.90
CA GLN A 224 29.42 22.46 -16.11
C GLN A 224 29.64 23.31 -17.37
N LEU A 225 28.96 24.45 -17.49
CA LEU A 225 29.19 25.40 -18.59
C LEU A 225 30.64 25.90 -18.58
N THR A 226 31.16 26.26 -17.40
CA THR A 226 32.56 26.67 -17.24
C THR A 226 33.54 25.58 -17.68
N GLU A 227 33.25 24.31 -17.38
CA GLU A 227 34.07 23.16 -17.77
C GLU A 227 34.02 22.90 -19.28
N SER A 228 32.83 22.91 -19.89
CA SER A 228 32.66 22.79 -21.34
C SER A 228 33.38 23.91 -22.10
N LEU A 229 33.29 25.16 -21.61
CA LEU A 229 34.04 26.29 -22.14
C LEU A 229 35.56 26.11 -21.92
N SER A 230 35.98 25.56 -20.77
CA SER A 230 37.40 25.29 -20.49
C SER A 230 37.98 24.26 -21.44
N ASN A 231 37.24 23.21 -21.81
CA ASN A 231 37.74 22.18 -22.72
C ASN A 231 38.09 22.72 -24.12
N ILE A 232 37.49 23.84 -24.53
CA ILE A 232 37.71 24.43 -25.85
C ILE A 232 38.62 25.66 -25.78
N LEU A 233 38.46 26.52 -24.78
CA LEU A 233 39.08 27.85 -24.75
C LEU A 233 40.30 27.95 -23.83
N LEU A 234 40.59 26.92 -23.02
CA LEU A 234 41.66 27.01 -22.02
C LEU A 234 43.04 27.03 -22.69
N GLY A 235 43.76 28.14 -22.51
CA GLY A 235 45.08 28.35 -23.11
C GLY A 235 45.07 29.05 -24.47
N GLU A 236 43.91 29.22 -25.11
CA GLU A 236 43.78 30.00 -26.34
C GLU A 236 43.92 31.52 -26.07
N LYS A 237 44.32 32.25 -27.12
CA LYS A 237 44.38 33.71 -27.13
C LYS A 237 43.37 34.23 -28.14
N ILE A 238 42.40 34.98 -27.66
CA ILE A 238 41.44 35.65 -28.55
C ILE A 238 42.02 37.03 -28.90
N PRO A 239 42.16 37.38 -30.18
CA PRO A 239 42.74 38.66 -30.60
C PRO A 239 41.81 39.86 -30.33
N LEU A 240 40.61 39.62 -29.82
CA LEU A 240 39.51 40.56 -29.64
C LEU A 240 39.03 40.54 -28.18
N ASN A 241 38.50 41.68 -27.71
CA ASN A 241 37.90 41.77 -26.38
C ASN A 241 36.54 41.07 -26.36
N VAL A 242 36.27 40.31 -25.31
CA VAL A 242 34.93 39.81 -24.98
C VAL A 242 34.33 40.74 -23.94
N THR A 243 33.19 41.35 -24.26
CA THR A 243 32.52 42.35 -23.42
C THR A 243 31.16 41.87 -22.95
N ASN A 244 30.73 42.36 -21.80
CA ASN A 244 29.34 42.27 -21.37
C ASN A 244 28.52 43.33 -22.13
N SER A 245 27.43 42.93 -22.77
CA SER A 245 26.55 43.85 -23.52
C SER A 245 25.78 44.82 -22.62
N GLU A 246 25.57 44.48 -21.34
CA GLU A 246 24.86 45.36 -20.39
C GLU A 246 25.80 46.34 -19.67
N THR A 247 26.96 45.88 -19.20
CA THR A 247 27.85 46.70 -18.37
C THR A 247 29.01 47.33 -19.14
N GLY A 248 29.27 46.89 -20.37
CA GLY A 248 30.43 47.30 -21.17
C GLY A 248 31.77 46.79 -20.61
N ASP A 249 31.75 45.99 -19.54
CA ASP A 249 32.95 45.47 -18.91
C ASP A 249 33.66 44.46 -19.80
N VAL A 250 34.99 44.60 -19.91
CA VAL A 250 35.83 43.63 -20.62
C VAL A 250 36.03 42.40 -19.73
N ILE A 251 35.37 41.30 -20.08
CA ILE A 251 35.47 40.02 -19.38
C ILE A 251 36.78 39.33 -19.77
N ILE A 252 37.12 39.29 -21.06
CA ILE A 252 38.38 38.71 -21.57
C ILE A 252 39.12 39.77 -22.39
N PRO A 253 40.29 40.26 -21.92
CA PRO A 253 41.12 41.18 -22.68
C PRO A 253 41.77 40.51 -23.90
N SER A 254 41.95 41.28 -24.98
CA SER A 254 42.61 40.83 -26.20
C SER A 254 44.03 40.30 -25.94
N ASN A 255 44.38 39.22 -26.64
CA ASN A 255 45.68 38.53 -26.57
C ASN A 255 46.12 38.00 -25.19
N ARG A 256 45.24 38.03 -24.18
CA ARG A 256 45.50 37.41 -22.87
C ARG A 256 45.18 35.91 -22.92
N LYS A 257 46.00 35.10 -22.25
CA LYS A 257 45.70 33.67 -22.06
C LYS A 257 44.44 33.52 -21.21
N ILE A 258 43.49 32.73 -21.69
CA ILE A 258 42.24 32.46 -20.98
C ILE A 258 42.51 31.56 -19.78
N THR A 259 42.17 32.05 -18.58
CA THR A 259 42.23 31.30 -17.33
C THR A 259 40.84 30.82 -16.91
N LYS A 260 40.78 29.75 -16.12
CA LYS A 260 39.52 29.19 -15.58
C LYS A 260 38.70 30.21 -14.77
N THR A 261 39.36 31.20 -14.16
CA THR A 261 38.72 32.32 -13.46
C THR A 261 37.96 33.27 -14.38
N LEU A 262 38.49 33.55 -15.58
CA LEU A 262 37.82 34.38 -16.58
C LEU A 262 36.63 33.64 -17.20
N LEU A 263 36.78 32.33 -17.43
CA LEU A 263 35.69 31.48 -17.93
C LEU A 263 34.53 31.36 -16.93
N ARG A 264 34.82 31.32 -15.62
CA ARG A 264 33.78 31.34 -14.59
C ARG A 264 32.99 32.66 -14.60
N ARG A 265 33.67 33.80 -14.83
CA ARG A 265 32.99 35.10 -15.04
C ARG A 265 32.15 35.09 -16.31
N LEU A 266 32.66 34.53 -17.40
CA LEU A 266 31.93 34.42 -18.66
C LEU A 266 30.66 33.55 -18.50
N ALA A 267 30.75 32.38 -17.86
CA ALA A 267 29.60 31.52 -17.57
C ALA A 267 28.54 32.20 -16.68
N SER A 268 28.95 33.11 -15.77
CA SER A 268 28.02 33.84 -14.92
C SER A 268 27.17 34.88 -15.67
N VAL A 269 27.67 35.38 -16.80
CA VAL A 269 27.03 36.42 -17.62
C VAL A 269 26.60 35.87 -18.99
N HIS A 270 26.37 34.56 -19.10
CA HIS A 270 26.15 33.88 -20.38
C HIS A 270 25.02 34.46 -21.27
N ARG A 271 24.00 35.11 -20.67
CA ARG A 271 22.89 35.78 -21.38
C ARG A 271 23.28 37.09 -22.09
N TYR A 272 24.35 37.76 -21.67
CA TYR A 272 24.69 39.13 -22.09
C TYR A 272 26.13 39.24 -22.61
N ILE A 273 26.55 38.28 -23.43
CA ILE A 273 27.92 38.26 -23.99
C ILE A 273 27.91 38.82 -25.40
N GLU A 274 28.80 39.77 -25.65
CA GLU A 274 29.08 40.27 -26.99
C GLU A 274 30.50 39.90 -27.42
N ILE A 275 30.61 39.21 -28.56
CA ILE A 275 31.89 38.81 -29.17
C ILE A 275 31.87 39.29 -30.63
N PRO A 276 32.90 40.02 -31.10
CA PRO A 276 33.00 40.38 -32.50
C PRO A 276 33.11 39.13 -33.41
N PRO A 277 32.69 39.21 -34.69
CA PRO A 277 32.61 38.06 -35.58
C PRO A 277 33.96 37.36 -35.73
N SER A 278 34.02 36.09 -35.27
CA SER A 278 35.21 35.23 -35.33
C SER A 278 34.78 33.76 -35.36
N PRO A 279 35.62 32.83 -35.85
CA PRO A 279 35.33 31.39 -35.80
C PRO A 279 35.13 30.87 -34.37
N VAL A 280 35.78 31.51 -33.39
CA VAL A 280 35.63 31.20 -31.95
C VAL A 280 34.25 31.59 -31.45
N ARG A 281 33.68 32.70 -31.92
CA ARG A 281 32.31 33.12 -31.58
C ARG A 281 31.29 32.02 -31.87
N ILE A 282 31.34 31.41 -33.04
CA ILE A 282 30.37 30.38 -33.45
C ILE A 282 30.39 29.22 -32.44
N LYS A 283 31.57 28.72 -32.09
CA LYS A 283 31.74 27.63 -31.11
C LYS A 283 31.28 28.01 -29.70
N VAL A 284 31.53 29.24 -29.27
CA VAL A 284 31.14 29.71 -27.93
C VAL A 284 29.62 29.85 -27.82
N PHE A 285 28.98 30.44 -28.83
CA PHE A 285 27.52 30.59 -28.86
C PHE A 285 26.80 29.25 -28.96
N GLU A 286 27.31 28.29 -29.76
CA GLU A 286 26.73 26.93 -29.84
C GLU A 286 26.70 26.22 -28.47
N ILE A 287 27.78 26.36 -27.69
CA ILE A 287 27.82 25.81 -26.32
C ILE A 287 26.85 26.56 -25.41
N ILE A 288 26.83 27.89 -25.46
CA ILE A 288 25.96 28.69 -24.61
C ILE A 288 24.48 28.37 -24.89
N GLU A 289 24.06 28.34 -26.15
CA GLU A 289 22.70 28.04 -26.58
C GLU A 289 22.25 26.65 -26.10
N SER A 290 23.13 25.64 -26.17
CA SER A 290 22.84 24.29 -25.66
C SER A 290 22.61 24.22 -24.14
N TYR A 291 23.19 25.16 -23.37
CA TYR A 291 23.00 25.29 -21.93
C TYR A 291 21.87 26.25 -21.58
N GLU A 292 21.55 27.21 -22.44
CA GLU A 292 20.46 28.18 -22.26
C GLU A 292 19.10 27.46 -22.20
N SER A 293 18.86 26.48 -23.07
CA SER A 293 17.67 25.62 -22.97
C SER A 293 17.55 24.97 -21.58
N LYS A 294 18.67 24.49 -21.01
CA LYS A 294 18.67 23.84 -19.68
C LYS A 294 18.45 24.82 -18.53
N PHE A 295 18.94 26.05 -18.67
CA PHE A 295 18.68 27.11 -17.69
C PHE A 295 17.20 27.52 -17.72
N ASN A 296 16.59 27.61 -18.90
CA ASN A 296 15.18 27.93 -19.05
C ASN A 296 14.30 26.80 -18.49
N ASP A 297 14.60 25.53 -18.78
CA ASP A 297 13.89 24.38 -18.20
C ASP A 297 13.91 24.41 -16.65
N LEU A 298 15.04 24.82 -16.06
CA LEU A 298 15.15 24.98 -14.61
C LEU A 298 14.34 26.16 -14.05
N GLU A 299 14.28 27.28 -14.76
CA GLU A 299 13.45 28.42 -14.38
C GLU A 299 11.96 28.06 -14.46
N ASP A 300 11.53 27.39 -15.53
CA ASP A 300 10.16 26.89 -15.69
C ASP A 300 9.77 25.90 -14.59
N ASP A 301 10.66 24.96 -14.25
CA ASP A 301 10.41 23.99 -13.16
C ASP A 301 10.32 24.67 -11.79
N ARG A 302 11.11 25.73 -11.55
CA ARG A 302 11.00 26.55 -10.33
C ARG A 302 9.64 27.23 -10.29
N ASP A 303 9.22 27.86 -11.37
CA ASP A 303 7.98 28.63 -11.42
C ASP A 303 6.76 27.72 -11.27
N ARG A 304 6.75 26.55 -11.93
CA ARG A 304 5.72 25.52 -11.72
C ARG A 304 5.63 25.04 -10.27
N LYS A 305 6.77 24.84 -9.60
CA LYS A 305 6.80 24.42 -8.18
C LYS A 305 6.29 25.51 -7.25
N ILE A 306 6.58 26.78 -7.55
CA ILE A 306 6.06 27.92 -6.80
C ILE A 306 4.55 28.04 -7.02
N GLU A 307 4.09 28.02 -8.27
CA GLU A 307 2.67 28.10 -8.62
C GLU A 307 1.86 26.94 -7.99
N ALA A 308 2.39 25.71 -7.99
CA ALA A 308 1.72 24.58 -7.37
C ALA A 308 1.53 24.76 -5.86
N ILE A 309 2.48 25.40 -5.18
CA ILE A 309 2.38 25.71 -3.74
C ILE A 309 1.41 26.89 -3.50
N GLU A 310 1.39 27.87 -4.40
CA GLU A 310 0.51 29.04 -4.30
C GLU A 310 -0.95 28.73 -4.62
N GLN A 311 -1.20 27.89 -5.62
CA GLN A 311 -2.57 27.52 -6.05
C GLN A 311 -3.21 26.47 -5.12
N GLY A 312 -2.40 25.65 -4.43
CA GLY A 312 -2.91 24.59 -3.56
C GLY A 312 -3.66 23.48 -4.34
N ASP A 313 -4.07 22.43 -3.63
CA ASP A 313 -4.90 21.37 -4.21
C ASP A 313 -6.36 21.85 -4.33
N SER A 314 -6.98 21.61 -5.50
CA SER A 314 -8.41 21.91 -5.70
C SER A 314 -9.29 21.06 -4.79
N ILE A 315 -10.03 21.70 -3.90
CA ILE A 315 -10.94 21.05 -2.95
C ILE A 315 -12.38 21.08 -3.50
N ASP A 316 -13.16 20.03 -3.21
CA ASP A 316 -14.59 19.97 -3.52
C ASP A 316 -15.35 21.17 -2.93
N GLN A 317 -16.38 21.66 -3.65
CA GLN A 317 -17.22 22.77 -3.17
C GLN A 317 -17.85 22.42 -1.81
N GLY A 318 -17.53 23.22 -0.78
CA GLY A 318 -18.03 23.07 0.59
C GLY A 318 -17.11 22.31 1.55
N ALA A 319 -15.97 21.79 1.09
CA ALA A 319 -14.94 21.26 1.97
C ALA A 319 -13.98 22.38 2.43
N ILE A 320 -13.72 22.43 3.74
CA ILE A 320 -12.88 23.44 4.40
C ILE A 320 -11.44 22.93 4.46
N LYS A 321 -11.27 21.72 4.98
CA LYS A 321 -9.98 21.09 5.22
C LYS A 321 -10.08 19.60 4.94
N ASN A 322 -9.08 19.05 4.27
CA ASN A 322 -8.97 17.64 3.97
C ASN A 322 -7.63 17.12 4.48
N VAL A 323 -7.66 16.05 5.25
CA VAL A 323 -6.48 15.42 5.84
C VAL A 323 -6.38 13.98 5.36
N ARG A 324 -5.28 13.68 4.67
CA ARG A 324 -4.91 12.33 4.22
C ARG A 324 -3.76 11.82 5.06
N VAL A 325 -3.95 10.67 5.70
CA VAL A 325 -2.96 10.01 6.55
C VAL A 325 -2.54 8.71 5.87
N PHE A 326 -1.24 8.56 5.62
CA PHE A 326 -0.66 7.34 5.07
C PHE A 326 -0.10 6.48 6.20
N VAL A 327 -0.68 5.30 6.39
CA VAL A 327 -0.23 4.34 7.41
C VAL A 327 0.47 3.17 6.71
N ALA A 328 1.75 3.00 7.00
CA ALA A 328 2.54 1.88 6.51
C ALA A 328 2.45 0.70 7.49
N LYS A 329 2.10 -0.47 6.97
CA LYS A 329 2.03 -1.72 7.73
C LYS A 329 2.96 -2.78 7.16
N LYS A 330 3.67 -3.48 8.04
CA LYS A 330 4.42 -4.69 7.69
C LYS A 330 3.49 -5.90 7.80
N GLN A 331 3.22 -6.54 6.68
CA GLN A 331 2.37 -7.69 6.59
C GLN A 331 3.21 -8.97 6.52
N LYS A 332 3.38 -9.59 7.69
CA LYS A 332 3.98 -10.92 7.80
C LYS A 332 3.05 -12.00 7.23
N MET A 333 3.64 -13.14 6.88
CA MET A 333 2.94 -14.33 6.42
C MET A 333 2.11 -14.95 7.56
N ARG A 334 0.84 -15.28 7.31
CA ARG A 334 -0.08 -15.87 8.31
C ARG A 334 -0.84 -17.08 7.77
N VAL A 335 -1.33 -17.94 8.68
CA VAL A 335 -2.28 -18.99 8.33
C VAL A 335 -3.50 -18.35 7.64
N GLY A 336 -3.86 -18.86 6.48
CA GLY A 336 -4.93 -18.36 5.63
C GLY A 336 -4.49 -17.46 4.47
N ASP A 337 -3.25 -16.93 4.42
CA ASP A 337 -2.85 -16.22 3.19
C ASP A 337 -2.59 -17.21 2.05
N LYS A 338 -2.79 -16.72 0.83
CA LYS A 338 -2.66 -17.52 -0.39
C LYS A 338 -1.26 -17.40 -1.00
N MET A 339 -0.69 -18.54 -1.34
CA MET A 339 0.56 -18.65 -2.08
C MET A 339 0.33 -19.34 -3.43
N ALA A 340 1.28 -19.16 -4.35
CA ALA A 340 1.27 -19.88 -5.62
C ALA A 340 2.68 -20.11 -6.15
N GLY A 341 2.89 -21.23 -6.82
CA GLY A 341 4.04 -21.41 -7.71
C GLY A 341 3.74 -20.87 -9.11
N ARG A 342 4.75 -20.92 -9.99
CA ARG A 342 4.66 -20.45 -11.38
C ARG A 342 3.79 -21.35 -12.27
N HIS A 343 3.58 -22.60 -11.87
CA HIS A 343 2.87 -23.62 -12.64
C HIS A 343 1.38 -23.74 -12.30
N GLY A 344 0.78 -22.67 -11.75
CA GLY A 344 -0.65 -22.63 -11.40
C GLY A 344 -1.01 -23.41 -10.15
N ASN A 345 -0.04 -24.00 -9.44
CA ASN A 345 -0.21 -24.60 -8.13
C ASN A 345 -0.46 -23.50 -7.09
N LYS A 346 -1.74 -23.27 -6.77
CA LYS A 346 -2.18 -22.28 -5.78
C LYS A 346 -2.57 -23.03 -4.52
N GLY A 347 -2.28 -22.43 -3.37
CA GLY A 347 -2.65 -23.02 -2.10
C GLY A 347 -2.79 -22.01 -1.00
N VAL A 348 -3.42 -22.43 0.10
CA VAL A 348 -3.62 -21.62 1.30
C VAL A 348 -2.70 -22.15 2.37
N VAL A 349 -1.99 -21.26 3.07
CA VAL A 349 -1.15 -21.68 4.20
C VAL A 349 -2.05 -22.19 5.32
N ALA A 350 -2.02 -23.49 5.58
CA ALA A 350 -2.87 -24.12 6.59
C ALA A 350 -2.22 -24.18 7.96
N LYS A 351 -0.91 -24.39 8.02
CA LYS A 351 -0.16 -24.41 9.28
C LYS A 351 1.26 -23.91 9.08
N ILE A 352 1.73 -23.16 10.08
CA ILE A 352 3.12 -22.78 10.26
C ILE A 352 3.69 -23.77 11.27
N VAL A 353 4.73 -24.51 10.89
CA VAL A 353 5.34 -25.56 11.72
C VAL A 353 6.70 -25.11 12.19
N ALA A 354 7.04 -25.43 13.44
CA ALA A 354 8.34 -25.13 14.02
C ALA A 354 9.48 -25.76 13.20
N GLU A 355 10.67 -25.16 13.20
CA GLU A 355 11.77 -25.61 12.33
C GLU A 355 12.23 -27.04 12.69
N GLU A 356 12.20 -27.37 13.97
CA GLU A 356 12.52 -28.68 14.53
C GLU A 356 11.52 -29.78 14.16
N ASP A 357 10.26 -29.43 13.92
CA ASP A 357 9.20 -30.38 13.57
C ASP A 357 9.11 -30.65 12.06
N MET A 358 9.81 -29.84 11.25
CA MET A 358 9.82 -30.00 9.80
C MET A 358 10.66 -31.21 9.40
N PRO A 359 10.26 -31.95 8.34
CA PRO A 359 11.14 -32.90 7.71
C PRO A 359 12.47 -32.25 7.33
N PHE A 360 13.58 -32.98 7.47
CA PHE A 360 14.92 -32.45 7.17
C PHE A 360 15.72 -33.40 6.28
N LEU A 361 16.64 -32.81 5.53
CA LEU A 361 17.59 -33.48 4.65
C LEU A 361 18.67 -34.21 5.48
N PRO A 362 19.39 -35.19 4.91
CA PRO A 362 20.46 -35.90 5.63
C PRO A 362 21.60 -35.00 6.13
N ASP A 363 21.74 -33.79 5.58
CA ASP A 363 22.69 -32.77 6.02
C ASP A 363 22.18 -31.92 7.20
N GLY A 364 20.97 -32.20 7.71
CA GLY A 364 20.31 -31.47 8.79
C GLY A 364 19.48 -30.28 8.32
N THR A 365 19.44 -29.97 7.02
CA THR A 365 18.69 -28.81 6.51
C THR A 365 17.17 -29.07 6.56
N PRO A 366 16.38 -28.28 7.29
CA PRO A 366 14.93 -28.44 7.34
C PRO A 366 14.27 -27.96 6.05
N ILE A 367 13.22 -28.66 5.64
CA ILE A 367 12.37 -28.28 4.51
C ILE A 367 11.63 -26.98 4.86
N GLN A 368 11.50 -26.09 3.87
CA GLN A 368 10.84 -24.79 4.05
C GLN A 368 9.34 -24.86 3.76
N ILE A 369 8.94 -25.63 2.76
CA ILE A 369 7.54 -25.84 2.37
C ILE A 369 7.27 -27.31 2.04
N CYS A 370 6.17 -27.87 2.54
CA CYS A 370 5.69 -29.18 2.12
C CYS A 370 4.46 -29.03 1.22
N LEU A 371 4.52 -29.61 0.02
CA LEU A 371 3.42 -29.63 -0.94
C LEU A 371 2.86 -31.05 -1.11
N ASN A 372 1.56 -31.12 -1.41
CA ASN A 372 0.90 -32.38 -1.67
C ASN A 372 1.27 -32.92 -3.07
N PRO A 373 1.84 -34.14 -3.18
CA PRO A 373 2.18 -34.72 -4.48
C PRO A 373 0.95 -35.02 -5.34
N LEU A 374 -0.23 -35.24 -4.75
CA LEU A 374 -1.45 -35.63 -5.47
C LEU A 374 -1.99 -34.52 -6.40
N GLY A 375 -1.64 -33.26 -6.12
CA GLY A 375 -2.02 -32.11 -6.95
C GLY A 375 -1.30 -32.05 -8.30
N VAL A 376 -0.17 -32.75 -8.46
CA VAL A 376 0.64 -32.76 -9.68
C VAL A 376 -0.02 -33.59 -10.80
N PRO A 377 -0.33 -34.90 -10.60
CA PRO A 377 -0.89 -35.73 -11.67
C PRO A 377 -2.32 -35.30 -12.03
N SER A 378 -3.13 -34.88 -11.05
CA SER A 378 -4.52 -34.46 -11.29
C SER A 378 -4.64 -33.20 -12.15
N ARG A 379 -3.63 -32.31 -12.11
CA ARG A 379 -3.60 -31.05 -12.88
C ARG A 379 -2.64 -31.08 -14.07
N MET A 380 -1.94 -32.21 -14.27
CA MET A 380 -0.95 -32.41 -15.34
C MET A 380 0.13 -31.31 -15.41
N ASN A 381 0.49 -30.69 -14.29
CA ASN A 381 1.47 -29.61 -14.23
C ASN A 381 2.85 -30.12 -13.77
N VAL A 382 3.42 -31.04 -14.56
CA VAL A 382 4.71 -31.71 -14.30
C VAL A 382 5.89 -30.73 -14.28
N GLY A 383 5.77 -29.57 -14.95
CA GLY A 383 6.81 -28.54 -14.99
C GLY A 383 7.30 -28.09 -13.61
N GLN A 384 6.45 -28.10 -12.58
CA GLN A 384 6.88 -27.76 -11.22
C GLN A 384 7.89 -28.76 -10.63
N VAL A 385 7.81 -30.03 -11.03
CA VAL A 385 8.75 -31.08 -10.58
C VAL A 385 10.09 -30.89 -11.29
N LEU A 386 10.06 -30.61 -12.60
CA LEU A 386 11.26 -30.29 -13.38
C LEU A 386 11.95 -29.01 -12.87
N GLU A 387 11.18 -27.97 -12.54
CA GLU A 387 11.67 -26.76 -11.86
C GLU A 387 12.34 -27.11 -10.53
N THR A 388 11.71 -27.96 -9.72
CA THR A 388 12.23 -28.38 -8.41
C THR A 388 13.60 -29.06 -8.54
N HIS A 389 13.72 -30.00 -9.49
CA HIS A 389 14.97 -30.71 -9.75
C HIS A 389 16.08 -29.77 -10.24
N LEU A 390 15.77 -28.95 -11.25
CA LEU A 390 16.72 -27.99 -11.80
C LEU A 390 17.16 -26.97 -10.75
N GLY A 391 16.21 -26.44 -9.97
CA GLY A 391 16.47 -25.50 -8.89
C GLY A 391 17.41 -26.08 -7.82
N TRP A 392 17.27 -27.37 -7.51
CA TRP A 392 18.18 -28.03 -6.56
C TRP A 392 19.61 -28.11 -7.07
N ALA A 393 19.80 -28.55 -8.31
CA ALA A 393 21.12 -28.60 -8.95
C ALA A 393 21.74 -27.20 -9.06
N CYS A 394 20.98 -26.22 -9.55
CA CYS A 394 21.42 -24.83 -9.68
C CYS A 394 21.86 -24.22 -8.35
N ASN A 395 21.11 -24.46 -7.26
CA ASN A 395 21.46 -23.94 -5.95
C ASN A 395 22.77 -24.54 -5.42
N LYS A 396 23.02 -25.84 -5.66
CA LYS A 396 24.25 -26.51 -5.22
C LYS A 396 25.47 -26.10 -6.06
N LEU A 397 25.29 -25.89 -7.36
CA LEU A 397 26.34 -25.47 -8.29
C LEU A 397 26.57 -23.94 -8.31
N GLY A 398 25.69 -23.16 -7.68
CA GLY A 398 25.76 -21.69 -7.71
C GLY A 398 25.45 -21.09 -9.08
N LEU A 399 24.64 -21.77 -9.89
CA LEU A 399 24.33 -21.39 -11.27
C LEU A 399 22.97 -20.69 -11.37
N LYS A 400 22.89 -19.69 -12.25
CA LYS A 400 21.62 -19.14 -12.75
C LYS A 400 21.32 -19.77 -14.12
N VAL A 401 20.09 -20.22 -14.32
CA VAL A 401 19.66 -20.86 -15.57
C VAL A 401 18.44 -20.13 -16.12
N ALA A 402 18.42 -19.91 -17.43
CA ALA A 402 17.27 -19.42 -18.17
C ALA A 402 16.74 -20.54 -19.08
N THR A 403 15.43 -20.81 -18.99
CA THR A 403 14.74 -21.80 -19.82
C THR A 403 13.64 -21.13 -20.63
N PRO A 404 13.82 -21.00 -21.96
CA PRO A 404 12.78 -20.47 -22.86
C PRO A 404 11.48 -21.29 -22.84
N ILE A 405 10.36 -20.65 -23.17
CA ILE A 405 8.99 -21.20 -23.00
C ILE A 405 8.71 -22.41 -23.92
N PHE A 406 9.38 -22.50 -25.08
CA PHE A 406 9.20 -23.60 -26.05
C PHE A 406 10.51 -24.24 -26.53
N ASP A 407 11.65 -23.75 -26.02
CA ASP A 407 12.99 -24.28 -26.30
C ASP A 407 13.73 -24.43 -24.97
N GLY A 408 13.08 -25.17 -24.07
CA GLY A 408 13.51 -25.34 -22.70
C GLY A 408 14.64 -26.36 -22.57
N ILE A 409 15.20 -26.46 -21.37
CA ILE A 409 16.19 -27.47 -21.04
C ILE A 409 15.58 -28.87 -21.17
N SER A 410 16.32 -29.81 -21.76
CA SER A 410 15.92 -31.22 -21.85
C SER A 410 16.07 -31.92 -20.50
N GLU A 411 15.25 -32.94 -20.25
CA GLU A 411 15.29 -33.72 -19.00
C GLU A 411 16.66 -34.37 -18.78
N ASN A 412 17.29 -34.87 -19.84
CA ASN A 412 18.64 -35.44 -19.79
C ASN A 412 19.66 -34.42 -19.25
N ARG A 413 19.56 -33.16 -19.68
CA ARG A 413 20.46 -32.10 -19.20
C ARG A 413 20.20 -31.74 -17.73
N ILE A 414 18.95 -31.82 -17.26
CA ILE A 414 18.63 -31.67 -15.83
C ILE A 414 19.29 -32.79 -15.02
N GLN A 415 19.22 -34.03 -15.49
CA GLN A 415 19.88 -35.17 -14.83
C GLN A 415 21.41 -35.04 -14.81
N GLU A 416 22.01 -34.52 -15.89
CA GLU A 416 23.44 -34.19 -15.92
C GLU A 416 23.79 -33.16 -14.84
N TYR A 417 23.01 -32.08 -14.70
CA TYR A 417 23.23 -31.09 -13.64
C TYR A 417 23.06 -31.67 -12.24
N LEU A 418 22.10 -32.57 -12.03
CA LEU A 418 21.97 -33.26 -10.74
C LEU A 418 23.21 -34.10 -10.41
N LYS A 419 23.77 -34.80 -11.41
CA LYS A 419 25.00 -35.59 -11.24
C LYS A 419 26.22 -34.70 -10.98
N GLU A 420 26.37 -33.61 -11.73
CA GLU A 420 27.43 -32.61 -11.51
C GLU A 420 27.34 -31.98 -10.11
N ALA A 421 26.12 -31.83 -9.58
CA ALA A 421 25.86 -31.32 -8.24
C ALA A 421 26.02 -32.36 -7.11
N GLU A 422 26.43 -33.60 -7.42
CA GLU A 422 26.48 -34.73 -6.47
C GLU A 422 25.12 -35.04 -5.81
N LEU A 423 24.02 -34.75 -6.52
CA LEU A 423 22.66 -35.04 -6.09
C LEU A 423 22.13 -36.33 -6.74
N PRO A 424 21.09 -36.96 -6.16
CA PRO A 424 20.44 -38.11 -6.77
C PRO A 424 19.89 -37.75 -8.17
N ASP A 425 20.19 -38.59 -9.15
CA ASP A 425 19.73 -38.48 -10.54
C ASP A 425 18.20 -38.40 -10.69
N THR A 426 17.48 -39.08 -9.80
CA THR A 426 16.01 -39.09 -9.72
C THR A 426 15.41 -37.83 -9.09
N GLY A 427 16.22 -36.94 -8.51
CA GLY A 427 15.75 -35.79 -7.72
C GLY A 427 15.07 -36.17 -6.40
N LYS A 428 15.17 -37.44 -5.99
CA LYS A 428 14.58 -37.97 -4.76
C LYS A 428 15.64 -38.31 -3.72
N THR A 429 15.39 -37.92 -2.48
CA THR A 429 16.27 -38.22 -1.34
C THR A 429 15.50 -38.77 -0.15
N ILE A 430 16.22 -39.33 0.81
CA ILE A 430 15.65 -39.71 2.11
C ILE A 430 15.50 -38.43 2.93
N LEU A 431 14.31 -38.21 3.46
CA LEU A 431 14.07 -37.20 4.50
C LEU A 431 13.93 -37.89 5.85
N HIS A 432 14.22 -37.16 6.91
CA HIS A 432 13.98 -37.58 8.28
C HIS A 432 12.82 -36.76 8.86
N ASP A 433 11.96 -37.40 9.64
CA ASP A 433 10.89 -36.73 10.36
C ASP A 433 11.49 -35.89 11.50
N GLY A 434 11.20 -34.59 11.53
CA GLY A 434 11.67 -33.69 12.60
C GLY A 434 11.14 -34.06 13.99
N CYS A 435 9.93 -34.63 14.07
CA CYS A 435 9.33 -34.96 15.37
C CYS A 435 9.88 -36.26 15.99
N THR A 436 10.31 -37.22 15.17
CA THR A 436 10.74 -38.56 15.63
C THR A 436 12.22 -38.84 15.37
N GLY A 437 12.83 -38.17 14.40
CA GLY A 437 14.18 -38.43 13.90
C GLY A 437 14.27 -39.61 12.93
N GLU A 438 13.19 -40.38 12.75
CA GLU A 438 13.18 -41.56 11.90
C GLU A 438 13.19 -41.19 10.41
N PRO A 439 13.90 -41.95 9.56
CA PRO A 439 13.85 -41.75 8.11
C PRO A 439 12.50 -42.16 7.54
N PHE A 440 11.99 -41.41 6.56
CA PHE A 440 10.81 -41.83 5.81
C PHE A 440 11.09 -43.08 4.97
N TYR A 441 10.11 -43.97 4.89
CA TYR A 441 10.22 -45.25 4.17
C TYR A 441 10.51 -45.08 2.67
N GLN A 442 9.94 -44.07 2.02
CA GLN A 442 10.17 -43.79 0.60
C GLN A 442 11.03 -42.54 0.42
N LYS A 443 11.83 -42.53 -0.65
CA LYS A 443 12.55 -41.33 -1.09
C LYS A 443 11.56 -40.30 -1.64
N ILE A 444 11.71 -39.07 -1.20
CA ILE A 444 10.81 -37.94 -1.47
C ILE A 444 11.46 -36.99 -2.46
N VAL A 445 10.66 -36.42 -3.37
CA VAL A 445 11.13 -35.37 -4.28
C VAL A 445 11.36 -34.10 -3.48
N VAL A 446 12.58 -33.59 -3.54
CA VAL A 446 13.01 -32.37 -2.85
C VAL A 446 13.70 -31.45 -3.85
N GLY A 447 13.66 -30.15 -3.62
CA GLY A 447 14.44 -29.20 -4.40
C GLY A 447 13.94 -27.77 -4.26
N TYR A 448 14.51 -26.86 -5.04
CA TYR A 448 14.14 -25.45 -4.97
C TYR A 448 13.09 -25.10 -6.01
N MET A 449 11.98 -24.51 -5.56
CA MET A 449 10.91 -24.00 -6.41
C MET A 449 10.71 -22.50 -6.19
N TYR A 450 10.32 -21.77 -7.23
CA TYR A 450 10.00 -20.36 -7.10
C TYR A 450 8.55 -20.15 -6.66
N MET A 451 8.38 -19.68 -5.42
CA MET A 451 7.08 -19.48 -4.79
C MET A 451 6.76 -17.99 -4.58
N LEU A 452 5.50 -17.64 -4.81
CA LEU A 452 4.96 -16.30 -4.71
C LEU A 452 3.93 -16.19 -3.57
N LYS A 453 3.93 -15.06 -2.87
CA LYS A 453 2.83 -14.66 -1.99
C LYS A 453 1.85 -13.80 -2.78
N LEU A 454 0.58 -14.22 -2.83
CA LEU A 454 -0.45 -13.49 -3.58
C LEU A 454 -1.01 -12.33 -2.76
N ASN A 455 -1.57 -11.32 -3.44
CA ASN A 455 -2.34 -10.24 -2.81
C ASN A 455 -3.76 -10.70 -2.39
N HIS A 456 -3.86 -11.91 -1.86
CA HIS A 456 -5.06 -12.49 -1.26
C HIS A 456 -4.76 -12.82 0.20
N LEU A 457 -4.63 -11.76 0.99
CA LEU A 457 -4.30 -11.84 2.40
C LEU A 457 -5.52 -12.20 3.24
N VAL A 458 -5.33 -12.98 4.28
CA VAL A 458 -6.41 -13.36 5.20
C VAL A 458 -6.91 -12.15 5.99
N SER A 459 -6.02 -11.24 6.38
CA SER A 459 -6.39 -10.07 7.19
C SER A 459 -7.34 -9.11 6.48
N SER A 460 -7.29 -9.04 5.15
CA SER A 460 -8.25 -8.23 4.40
C SER A 460 -9.60 -8.92 4.25
N LYS A 461 -9.65 -10.26 4.33
CA LYS A 461 -10.86 -11.07 4.14
C LYS A 461 -11.63 -11.36 5.42
N ILE A 462 -10.98 -11.42 6.57
CA ILE A 462 -11.68 -11.59 7.84
C ILE A 462 -12.58 -10.38 8.07
N HIS A 463 -13.86 -10.66 8.28
CA HIS A 463 -14.91 -9.71 8.60
C HIS A 463 -15.95 -10.42 9.46
N ALA A 464 -16.37 -9.77 10.54
CA ALA A 464 -17.41 -10.26 11.42
C ALA A 464 -18.29 -9.09 11.85
N ARG A 465 -19.57 -9.37 12.06
CA ARG A 465 -20.56 -8.40 12.47
C ARG A 465 -21.50 -9.06 13.47
N ALA A 466 -21.75 -8.36 14.59
CA ALA A 466 -22.87 -8.64 15.46
C ALA A 466 -24.03 -7.69 15.11
N VAL A 467 -23.87 -6.41 15.45
CA VAL A 467 -24.79 -5.32 15.08
C VAL A 467 -24.01 -4.29 14.28
N GLY A 468 -24.68 -3.58 13.38
CA GLY A 468 -24.06 -2.57 12.53
C GLY A 468 -25.10 -1.67 11.87
N PRO A 469 -24.70 -0.85 10.90
CA PRO A 469 -25.63 0.02 10.21
C PRO A 469 -26.63 -0.76 9.35
N TYR A 470 -27.78 -0.13 9.11
CA TYR A 470 -28.90 -0.65 8.36
C TYR A 470 -29.28 0.32 7.23
N SER A 471 -29.85 -0.22 6.16
CA SER A 471 -30.41 0.55 5.06
C SER A 471 -31.59 1.39 5.54
N LEU A 472 -31.67 2.64 5.09
CA LEU A 472 -32.80 3.52 5.44
C LEU A 472 -34.13 3.03 4.87
N ILE A 473 -34.10 2.43 3.69
CA ILE A 473 -35.31 2.02 2.96
C ILE A 473 -35.78 0.65 3.45
N THR A 474 -34.93 -0.36 3.30
CA THR A 474 -35.30 -1.76 3.58
C THR A 474 -35.10 -2.17 5.02
N GLN A 475 -34.43 -1.36 5.84
CA GLN A 475 -34.03 -1.68 7.22
C GLN A 475 -33.13 -2.93 7.36
N GLN A 476 -32.65 -3.49 6.25
CA GLN A 476 -31.71 -4.61 6.24
C GLN A 476 -30.29 -4.17 6.60
N PRO A 477 -29.45 -5.06 7.16
CA PRO A 477 -28.01 -4.83 7.29
C PRO A 477 -27.39 -4.32 5.99
N LEU A 478 -26.54 -3.29 6.07
CA LEU A 478 -25.75 -2.86 4.91
C LEU A 478 -24.85 -4.00 4.40
N GLY A 479 -24.40 -3.90 3.14
CA GLY A 479 -23.53 -4.89 2.51
C GLY A 479 -22.05 -4.51 2.59
N GLY A 480 -21.19 -5.51 2.74
CA GLY A 480 -19.74 -5.36 2.56
C GLY A 480 -18.98 -4.82 3.78
N LYS A 481 -17.69 -5.17 3.85
CA LYS A 481 -16.81 -4.87 4.99
C LYS A 481 -16.63 -3.38 5.26
N ALA A 482 -16.55 -2.55 4.21
CA ALA A 482 -16.33 -1.11 4.34
C ALA A 482 -17.45 -0.40 5.14
N GLN A 483 -18.67 -0.94 5.11
CA GLN A 483 -19.83 -0.41 5.81
C GLN A 483 -20.17 -1.20 7.07
N TYR A 484 -19.26 -2.05 7.57
CA TYR A 484 -19.58 -3.01 8.64
C TYR A 484 -20.84 -3.83 8.31
N GLY A 485 -20.94 -4.27 7.06
CA GLY A 485 -22.11 -4.94 6.51
C GLY A 485 -22.30 -6.39 6.97
N GLY A 486 -23.51 -6.90 6.79
CA GLY A 486 -23.85 -8.31 7.00
C GLY A 486 -23.50 -9.19 5.80
N GLN A 487 -23.45 -10.51 6.04
CA GLN A 487 -23.36 -11.49 4.97
C GLN A 487 -24.73 -11.64 4.32
N ARG A 488 -24.77 -11.72 2.99
CA ARG A 488 -26.01 -12.02 2.27
C ARG A 488 -26.38 -13.48 2.51
N PHE A 489 -27.58 -13.70 3.04
CA PHE A 489 -28.24 -15.00 3.09
C PHE A 489 -29.20 -15.06 1.91
N GLY A 490 -28.87 -15.87 0.90
CA GLY A 490 -29.59 -15.92 -0.36
C GLY A 490 -30.64 -17.02 -0.40
N GLU A 491 -31.29 -17.12 -1.56
CA GLU A 491 -32.34 -18.10 -1.82
C GLU A 491 -31.84 -19.55 -1.68
N MET A 492 -30.62 -19.85 -2.16
CA MET A 492 -30.06 -21.20 -2.05
C MET A 492 -29.81 -21.60 -0.60
N GLU A 493 -29.38 -20.66 0.26
CA GLU A 493 -29.21 -20.94 1.69
C GLU A 493 -30.56 -21.09 2.42
N VAL A 494 -31.60 -20.37 1.98
CA VAL A 494 -32.98 -20.56 2.46
C VAL A 494 -33.45 -21.98 2.15
N TRP A 495 -33.34 -22.42 0.90
CA TRP A 495 -33.73 -23.79 0.50
C TRP A 495 -32.99 -24.87 1.30
N ALA A 496 -31.71 -24.63 1.62
CA ALA A 496 -30.97 -25.55 2.46
C ALA A 496 -31.61 -25.69 3.84
N LEU A 497 -31.98 -24.59 4.51
CA LEU A 497 -32.65 -24.64 5.82
C LEU A 497 -34.06 -25.23 5.76
N GLU A 498 -34.80 -24.94 4.69
CA GLU A 498 -36.12 -25.54 4.44
C GLU A 498 -36.02 -27.07 4.30
N ALA A 499 -35.03 -27.57 3.56
CA ALA A 499 -34.79 -29.00 3.38
C ALA A 499 -34.49 -29.72 4.71
N TYR A 500 -33.86 -29.03 5.67
CA TYR A 500 -33.64 -29.55 7.02
C TYR A 500 -34.86 -29.41 7.94
N GLY A 501 -35.91 -28.68 7.54
CA GLY A 501 -37.04 -28.35 8.40
C GLY A 501 -36.70 -27.37 9.53
N ALA A 502 -35.64 -26.57 9.36
CA ALA A 502 -35.14 -25.65 10.39
C ALA A 502 -35.96 -24.34 10.46
N ALA A 503 -37.26 -24.46 10.73
CA ALA A 503 -38.22 -23.35 10.65
C ALA A 503 -37.87 -22.16 11.57
N TYR A 504 -37.50 -22.41 12.83
CA TYR A 504 -37.13 -21.35 13.77
C TYR A 504 -35.85 -20.61 13.37
N THR A 505 -34.84 -21.34 12.88
CA THR A 505 -33.59 -20.74 12.38
C THR A 505 -33.85 -19.87 11.17
N LEU A 506 -34.70 -20.34 10.25
CA LEU A 506 -35.08 -19.58 9.07
C LEU A 506 -35.88 -18.33 9.45
N GLN A 507 -36.86 -18.46 10.36
CA GLN A 507 -37.63 -17.34 10.87
C GLN A 507 -36.74 -16.30 11.54
N GLU A 508 -35.77 -16.72 12.37
CA GLU A 508 -34.82 -15.82 13.01
C GLU A 508 -33.97 -15.04 11.99
N ILE A 509 -33.41 -15.72 10.99
CA ILE A 509 -32.56 -15.11 9.95
C ILE A 509 -33.34 -14.11 9.10
N LEU A 510 -34.57 -14.45 8.71
CA LEU A 510 -35.39 -13.62 7.83
C LEU A 510 -36.08 -12.46 8.55
N THR A 511 -36.17 -12.47 9.88
CA THR A 511 -36.87 -11.42 10.66
C THR A 511 -35.89 -10.66 11.56
N VAL A 512 -35.67 -11.15 12.79
CA VAL A 512 -34.97 -10.44 13.88
C VAL A 512 -33.49 -10.20 13.61
N LYS A 513 -32.84 -11.01 12.76
CA LYS A 513 -31.45 -10.79 12.31
C LYS A 513 -31.35 -9.90 11.06
N SER A 514 -32.47 -9.59 10.42
CA SER A 514 -32.54 -8.84 9.17
C SER A 514 -33.25 -7.49 9.38
N ASP A 515 -34.54 -7.42 9.08
CA ASP A 515 -35.30 -6.19 8.87
C ASP A 515 -36.54 -6.05 9.76
N ASP A 516 -36.71 -6.92 10.77
CA ASP A 516 -37.65 -6.68 11.87
C ASP A 516 -37.03 -5.72 12.91
N VAL A 517 -37.39 -4.45 12.81
CA VAL A 517 -36.85 -3.37 13.66
C VAL A 517 -37.22 -3.54 15.14
N ALA A 518 -38.42 -4.03 15.43
CA ALA A 518 -38.87 -4.21 16.81
C ALA A 518 -38.31 -5.51 17.39
N GLY A 519 -38.38 -6.60 16.63
CA GLY A 519 -37.88 -7.91 17.04
C GLY A 519 -36.38 -7.92 17.30
N ARG A 520 -35.57 -7.24 16.47
CA ARG A 520 -34.10 -7.16 16.69
C ARG A 520 -33.71 -6.49 18.01
N THR A 521 -34.46 -5.47 18.43
CA THR A 521 -34.19 -4.76 19.69
C THR A 521 -34.58 -5.63 20.87
N LYS A 522 -35.77 -6.24 20.81
CA LYS A 522 -36.27 -7.15 21.83
C LYS A 522 -35.35 -8.36 22.02
N ILE A 523 -34.94 -9.02 20.93
CA ILE A 523 -34.08 -10.20 21.04
C ILE A 523 -32.72 -9.82 21.62
N TYR A 524 -32.17 -8.65 21.27
CA TYR A 524 -30.92 -8.18 21.87
C TYR A 524 -31.08 -7.97 23.39
N GLU A 525 -32.15 -7.32 23.83
CA GLU A 525 -32.44 -7.16 25.26
C GLU A 525 -32.65 -8.51 25.97
N SER A 526 -33.40 -9.43 25.37
CA SER A 526 -33.63 -10.77 25.93
C SER A 526 -32.30 -11.52 26.09
N LEU A 527 -31.45 -11.51 25.05
CA LEU A 527 -30.13 -12.16 25.09
C LEU A 527 -29.24 -11.58 26.20
N VAL A 528 -29.26 -10.24 26.40
CA VAL A 528 -28.52 -9.59 27.49
C VAL A 528 -29.08 -9.99 28.87
N LYS A 529 -30.39 -10.21 28.98
CA LYS A 529 -31.06 -10.71 30.19
C LYS A 529 -30.89 -12.23 30.40
N GLY A 530 -30.31 -12.94 29.44
CA GLY A 530 -30.15 -14.40 29.47
C GLY A 530 -31.40 -15.19 29.07
N ASP A 531 -32.41 -14.52 28.48
CA ASP A 531 -33.58 -15.16 27.89
C ASP A 531 -33.40 -15.30 26.37
N ASN A 532 -33.69 -16.49 25.84
CA ASN A 532 -33.54 -16.83 24.42
C ASN A 532 -34.90 -16.87 23.69
N SER A 533 -35.91 -16.16 24.18
CA SER A 533 -37.24 -16.12 23.57
C SER A 533 -37.23 -15.38 22.22
N LEU A 534 -37.67 -16.08 21.16
CA LEU A 534 -37.84 -15.50 19.82
C LEU A 534 -39.25 -14.90 19.69
N GLN A 535 -39.33 -13.58 19.53
CA GLN A 535 -40.55 -12.88 19.16
C GLN A 535 -40.35 -12.18 17.83
N ALA A 536 -40.74 -12.86 16.74
CA ALA A 536 -40.64 -12.33 15.38
C ALA A 536 -41.90 -11.54 15.00
N GLY A 537 -41.71 -10.36 14.44
CA GLY A 537 -42.73 -9.55 13.80
C GLY A 537 -42.67 -9.63 12.27
N THR A 538 -43.35 -8.69 11.61
CA THR A 538 -43.38 -8.61 10.15
C THR A 538 -42.10 -7.95 9.61
N PRO A 539 -41.41 -8.56 8.63
CA PRO A 539 -40.27 -7.94 7.94
C PRO A 539 -40.61 -6.57 7.35
N GLN A 540 -39.70 -5.60 7.47
CA GLN A 540 -39.91 -4.29 6.89
C GLN A 540 -39.94 -4.33 5.35
N SER A 541 -39.17 -5.23 4.72
CA SER A 541 -39.21 -5.43 3.26
C SER A 541 -40.60 -5.83 2.76
N PHE A 542 -41.36 -6.62 3.52
CA PHE A 542 -42.75 -6.95 3.19
C PHE A 542 -43.65 -5.72 3.23
N ASN A 543 -43.48 -4.86 4.24
CA ASN A 543 -44.22 -3.59 4.31
C ASN A 543 -43.89 -2.66 3.14
N VAL A 544 -42.62 -2.58 2.74
CA VAL A 544 -42.19 -1.81 1.56
C VAL A 544 -42.86 -2.35 0.30
N LEU A 545 -42.83 -3.67 0.08
CA LEU A 545 -43.50 -4.31 -1.06
C LEU A 545 -44.99 -3.99 -1.11
N MET A 546 -45.69 -4.09 0.02
CA MET A 546 -47.12 -3.75 0.12
C MET A 546 -47.38 -2.30 -0.29
N LYS A 547 -46.52 -1.36 0.14
CA LYS A 547 -46.64 0.06 -0.24
C LYS A 547 -46.31 0.31 -1.71
N GLU A 548 -45.34 -0.39 -2.27
CA GLU A 548 -45.03 -0.32 -3.71
C GLU A 548 -46.21 -0.81 -4.55
N MET A 549 -46.82 -1.94 -4.19
CA MET A 549 -48.01 -2.44 -4.90
C MET A 549 -49.21 -1.50 -4.75
N GLN A 550 -49.46 -0.95 -3.55
CA GLN A 550 -50.52 0.05 -3.33
C GLN A 550 -50.30 1.34 -4.14
N SER A 551 -49.04 1.72 -4.38
CA SER A 551 -48.71 2.89 -5.22
C SER A 551 -49.08 2.70 -6.70
N LEU A 552 -49.23 1.45 -7.14
CA LEU A 552 -49.74 1.08 -8.47
C LEU A 552 -51.27 1.06 -8.54
N CYS A 553 -51.96 1.61 -7.53
CA CYS A 553 -53.41 1.58 -7.39
C CYS A 553 -54.01 0.17 -7.22
N LEU A 554 -53.23 -0.78 -6.70
CA LEU A 554 -53.72 -2.12 -6.33
C LEU A 554 -54.17 -2.11 -4.87
N ASP A 555 -55.41 -2.53 -4.59
CA ASP A 555 -55.91 -2.66 -3.21
C ASP A 555 -55.49 -4.01 -2.60
N ILE A 556 -54.31 -4.02 -1.97
CA ILE A 556 -53.77 -5.20 -1.28
C ILE A 556 -53.84 -4.97 0.22
N ARG A 557 -54.45 -5.90 0.95
CA ARG A 557 -54.63 -5.86 2.40
C ARG A 557 -54.30 -7.22 3.01
N VAL A 558 -53.70 -7.19 4.20
CA VAL A 558 -53.54 -8.39 5.03
C VAL A 558 -54.86 -8.57 5.79
N LEU A 559 -55.56 -9.68 5.53
CA LEU A 559 -56.77 -10.03 6.27
C LEU A 559 -56.37 -10.73 7.57
N ALA A 560 -57.08 -10.44 8.65
CA ALA A 560 -56.99 -11.26 9.86
C ALA A 560 -57.83 -12.54 9.66
N GLU A 561 -57.44 -13.65 10.28
CA GLU A 561 -58.22 -14.91 10.21
C GLU A 561 -59.69 -14.72 10.63
N ASP A 562 -59.97 -13.77 11.53
CA ASP A 562 -61.33 -13.45 12.00
C ASP A 562 -62.20 -12.64 10.99
N THR A 563 -61.65 -12.31 9.81
CA THR A 563 -62.35 -11.54 8.76
C THR A 563 -62.68 -12.33 7.49
N LEU A 564 -62.46 -13.64 7.51
CA LEU A 564 -62.96 -14.62 6.53
C LEU A 564 -64.13 -15.41 7.12
#